data_AF-A0A2X3EYZ1-F1
#
_entry.id   AF-A0A2X3EYZ1-F1
#
_cell.length_a   1.000
_cell.length_b   1.000
_cell.length_c   1.000
_cell.angle_alpha   90.00
_cell.angle_beta   90.00
_cell.angle_gamma   90.00
#
_symmetry.space_group_name_H-M   'P 1'
#
loop_
_entity.id
_entity.type
_entity.pdbx_description
1 polymer ?
#
loop_
_entity_poly.entity_id
_entity_poly.type
_entity_poly.pdbx_seq_one_letter_code
_entity_poly.pdbx_strand_id
1 'polypeptide(L)'
;MLIKMLTKVFGSRNDRTLRRMRKVVNIINGMEPAMEKLSDDELKAKTAEFRARLEKGETLESLIPEAFAVVREASKRVFGMRHFDVQLLGGMVLNDRCIAEMRTGEGKTLTATLPAYLNALTGKGVHVVTVNDYLAQRDAENNRPLFEFLGMTVGINMSGLPAPAKREAYAADITYGTNNEYGFDYLRDNMAFSPEERVQRKLHYALVDEVDSILIDEARTPLIISGPAEDSSEMYRKVNKIIPHLIRQEKEDSDTFTGEGHFSVDEKARQVNLTERGLVLIEELLVQEGIMDEGESLYSPTNIMLMHHVTPRCAPMRCSPATLTTLSKMAKLSSSMSTLAVRCRAAAGPMVCTRPLRPKRAWRSKTRTRLWPLSPSRTTSVCTRSWRG
;
A
#
# COMPACT_ATOMS: atom_id res chain seq x y z
N MET A 1 -10.62 5.79 -44.40
CA MET A 1 -11.61 4.74 -44.76
C MET A 1 -11.02 3.33 -44.73
N LEU A 2 -9.77 3.11 -45.13
CA LEU A 2 -9.11 1.79 -45.15
C LEU A 2 -9.06 1.08 -43.78
N ILE A 3 -8.71 1.81 -42.70
CA ILE A 3 -8.68 1.26 -41.33
C ILE A 3 -10.08 0.82 -40.87
N LYS A 4 -11.12 1.61 -41.17
CA LYS A 4 -12.52 1.27 -40.85
C LYS A 4 -13.02 0.03 -41.61
N MET A 5 -12.56 -0.19 -42.85
CA MET A 5 -12.88 -1.40 -43.62
C MET A 5 -12.09 -2.62 -43.12
N LEU A 6 -10.80 -2.48 -42.82
CA LEU A 6 -9.97 -3.55 -42.26
C LEU A 6 -10.46 -4.02 -40.88
N THR A 7 -10.91 -3.10 -40.01
CA THR A 7 -11.54 -3.48 -38.73
C THR A 7 -12.90 -4.15 -38.92
N LYS A 8 -13.65 -3.82 -39.98
CA LYS A 8 -14.94 -4.45 -40.30
C LYS A 8 -14.78 -5.88 -40.80
N VAL A 9 -13.69 -6.17 -41.51
CA VAL A 9 -13.41 -7.48 -42.12
C VAL A 9 -12.69 -8.43 -41.13
N PHE A 10 -11.71 -7.94 -40.37
CA PHE A 10 -10.92 -8.78 -39.45
C PHE A 10 -11.42 -8.78 -37.99
N GLY A 11 -12.39 -7.91 -37.66
CA GLY A 11 -12.82 -7.64 -36.29
C GLY A 11 -11.72 -6.98 -35.45
N SER A 12 -12.12 -6.28 -34.40
CA SER A 12 -11.18 -5.83 -33.38
C SER A 12 -10.60 -7.03 -32.62
N ARG A 13 -9.48 -6.82 -31.92
CA ARG A 13 -8.94 -7.83 -30.98
C ARG A 13 -10.01 -8.26 -29.97
N ASN A 14 -10.81 -7.30 -29.50
CA ASN A 14 -11.90 -7.54 -28.55
C ASN A 14 -13.00 -8.41 -29.16
N ASP A 15 -13.37 -8.19 -30.44
CA ASP A 15 -14.36 -9.03 -31.12
C ASP A 15 -13.90 -10.49 -31.20
N ARG A 16 -12.60 -10.73 -31.41
CA ARG A 16 -12.04 -12.09 -31.43
C ARG A 16 -12.07 -12.73 -30.04
N THR A 17 -11.71 -11.99 -29.00
CA THR A 17 -11.79 -12.46 -27.60
C THR A 17 -13.24 -12.81 -27.23
N LEU A 18 -14.19 -11.92 -27.53
CA LEU A 18 -15.61 -12.15 -27.27
C LEU A 18 -16.15 -13.34 -28.06
N ARG A 19 -15.76 -13.52 -29.32
CA ARG A 19 -16.13 -14.73 -30.10
C ARG A 19 -15.63 -16.01 -29.45
N ARG A 20 -14.40 -16.03 -28.90
CA ARG A 20 -13.87 -17.19 -28.18
C ARG A 20 -14.67 -17.44 -26.88
N MET A 21 -14.92 -16.40 -26.09
CA MET A 21 -15.69 -16.51 -24.86
C MET A 21 -17.14 -16.93 -25.12
N ARG A 22 -17.78 -16.49 -26.21
CA ARG A 22 -19.12 -16.97 -26.60
C ARG A 22 -19.18 -18.47 -26.84
N LYS A 23 -18.10 -19.09 -27.34
CA LYS A 23 -18.04 -20.56 -27.46
C LYS A 23 -18.07 -21.22 -26.08
N VAL A 24 -17.40 -20.62 -25.10
CA VAL A 24 -17.43 -21.09 -23.71
C VAL A 24 -18.81 -20.89 -23.09
N VAL A 25 -19.47 -19.75 -23.35
CA VAL A 25 -20.87 -19.51 -22.94
C VAL A 25 -21.79 -20.62 -23.46
N ASN A 26 -21.64 -21.03 -24.72
CA ASN A 26 -22.45 -22.13 -25.27
C ASN A 26 -22.21 -23.46 -24.53
N ILE A 27 -20.97 -23.72 -24.11
CA ILE A 27 -20.63 -24.91 -23.30
C ILE A 27 -21.32 -24.80 -21.92
N ILE A 28 -21.23 -23.65 -21.26
CA ILE A 28 -21.89 -23.40 -19.96
C ILE A 28 -23.41 -23.57 -20.08
N ASN A 29 -24.03 -23.00 -21.12
CA ASN A 29 -25.46 -23.14 -21.40
C ASN A 29 -25.83 -24.62 -21.64
N GLY A 30 -24.98 -25.39 -22.31
CA GLY A 30 -25.19 -26.83 -22.53
C GLY A 30 -25.10 -27.68 -21.26
N MET A 31 -24.46 -27.19 -20.19
CA MET A 31 -24.37 -27.88 -18.89
C MET A 31 -25.61 -27.64 -18.00
N GLU A 32 -26.45 -26.66 -18.32
CA GLU A 32 -27.62 -26.29 -17.51
C GLU A 32 -28.57 -27.47 -17.22
N PRO A 33 -28.96 -28.32 -18.19
CA PRO A 33 -29.84 -29.46 -17.91
C PRO A 33 -29.24 -30.53 -16.99
N ALA A 34 -27.90 -30.59 -16.90
CA ALA A 34 -27.22 -31.49 -15.98
C ALA A 34 -27.21 -30.90 -14.56
N MET A 35 -26.94 -29.59 -14.43
CA MET A 35 -26.93 -28.90 -13.14
C MET A 35 -28.32 -28.81 -12.51
N GLU A 36 -29.37 -28.59 -13.32
CA GLU A 36 -30.76 -28.53 -12.85
C GLU A 36 -31.24 -29.85 -12.22
N LYS A 37 -30.67 -30.99 -12.65
CA LYS A 37 -31.02 -32.32 -12.10
C LYS A 37 -30.35 -32.63 -10.76
N LEU A 38 -29.31 -31.89 -10.40
CA LEU A 38 -28.60 -32.11 -9.14
C LEU A 38 -29.49 -31.65 -7.98
N SER A 39 -29.49 -32.41 -6.89
CA SER A 39 -29.98 -31.94 -5.58
C SER A 39 -29.11 -30.80 -5.04
N ASP A 40 -29.60 -30.10 -4.02
CA ASP A 40 -28.84 -29.01 -3.37
C ASP A 40 -27.52 -29.53 -2.77
N ASP A 41 -27.54 -30.73 -2.17
CA ASP A 41 -26.35 -31.36 -1.60
C ASP A 41 -25.33 -31.75 -2.68
N GLU A 42 -25.79 -32.27 -3.82
CA GLU A 42 -24.91 -32.59 -4.95
C GLU A 42 -24.30 -31.34 -5.59
N LEU A 43 -25.09 -30.26 -5.71
CA LEU A 43 -24.62 -28.99 -6.25
C LEU A 43 -23.60 -28.33 -5.30
N LYS A 44 -23.80 -28.43 -3.98
CA LYS A 44 -22.83 -28.01 -2.97
C LYS A 44 -21.56 -28.88 -2.99
N ALA A 45 -21.70 -30.18 -3.19
CA ALA A 45 -20.58 -31.13 -3.26
C ALA A 45 -19.61 -30.84 -4.43
N LYS A 46 -20.08 -30.15 -5.48
CA LYS A 46 -19.22 -29.69 -6.59
C LYS A 46 -18.04 -28.85 -6.12
N THR A 47 -18.21 -28.04 -5.06
CA THR A 47 -17.10 -27.25 -4.49
C THR A 47 -15.96 -28.15 -4.00
N ALA A 48 -16.27 -29.24 -3.29
CA ALA A 48 -15.27 -30.19 -2.82
C ALA A 48 -14.64 -30.97 -3.99
N GLU A 49 -15.45 -31.35 -4.99
CA GLU A 49 -14.97 -31.99 -6.23
C GLU A 49 -13.94 -31.10 -6.96
N PHE A 50 -14.25 -29.82 -7.15
CA PHE A 50 -13.37 -28.87 -7.80
C PHE A 50 -12.07 -28.65 -7.03
N ARG A 51 -12.13 -28.50 -5.70
CA ARG A 51 -10.93 -28.40 -4.86
C ARG A 51 -10.04 -29.64 -5.01
N ALA A 52 -10.62 -30.85 -4.96
CA ALA A 52 -9.88 -32.09 -5.15
C ALA A 52 -9.27 -32.22 -6.56
N ARG A 53 -9.93 -31.69 -7.60
CA ARG A 53 -9.40 -31.65 -8.98
C ARG A 53 -8.23 -30.68 -9.11
N LEU A 54 -8.31 -29.51 -8.47
CA LEU A 54 -7.19 -28.56 -8.42
C LEU A 54 -5.98 -29.15 -7.69
N GLU A 55 -6.19 -29.88 -6.59
CA GLU A 55 -5.13 -30.59 -5.87
C GLU A 55 -4.44 -31.66 -6.74
N LYS A 56 -5.19 -32.29 -7.65
CA LYS A 56 -4.66 -33.25 -8.64
C LYS A 56 -3.94 -32.58 -9.82
N GLY A 57 -3.85 -31.26 -9.85
CA GLY A 57 -3.11 -30.50 -10.85
C GLY A 57 -3.94 -30.01 -12.05
N GLU A 58 -5.28 -30.13 -11.98
CA GLU A 58 -6.14 -29.45 -12.95
C GLU A 58 -6.01 -27.92 -12.81
N THR A 59 -6.11 -27.18 -13.92
CA THR A 59 -5.95 -25.72 -13.88
C THR A 59 -7.27 -25.03 -13.58
N LEU A 60 -7.20 -23.83 -13.00
CA LEU A 60 -8.41 -23.07 -12.67
C LEU A 60 -9.22 -22.71 -13.93
N GLU A 61 -8.54 -22.49 -15.05
CA GLU A 61 -9.17 -22.13 -16.33
C GLU A 61 -9.99 -23.27 -16.94
N SER A 62 -9.61 -24.53 -16.73
CA SER A 62 -10.40 -25.67 -17.24
C SER A 62 -11.71 -25.84 -16.48
N LEU A 63 -11.77 -25.38 -15.22
CA LEU A 63 -12.97 -25.44 -14.39
C LEU A 63 -13.98 -24.34 -14.72
N ILE A 64 -13.61 -23.29 -15.46
CA ILE A 64 -14.48 -22.13 -15.76
C ILE A 64 -15.88 -22.57 -16.21
N PRO A 65 -16.06 -23.48 -17.20
CA PRO A 65 -17.39 -23.78 -17.71
C PRO A 65 -18.28 -24.44 -16.65
N GLU A 66 -17.73 -25.41 -15.91
CA GLU A 66 -18.48 -26.18 -14.93
C GLU A 66 -18.75 -25.36 -13.66
N ALA A 67 -17.74 -24.64 -13.15
CA ALA A 67 -17.88 -23.76 -12.00
C ALA A 67 -18.90 -22.64 -12.26
N PHE A 68 -18.91 -22.05 -13.47
CA PHE A 68 -19.88 -21.01 -13.81
C PHE A 68 -21.30 -21.58 -13.96
N ALA A 69 -21.44 -22.81 -14.46
CA ALA A 69 -22.73 -23.49 -14.50
C ALA A 69 -23.27 -23.77 -13.09
N VAL A 70 -22.40 -24.20 -12.16
CA VAL A 70 -22.74 -24.42 -10.74
C VAL A 70 -23.21 -23.13 -10.07
N VAL A 71 -22.45 -22.04 -10.22
CA VAL A 71 -22.83 -20.73 -9.64
C VAL A 71 -24.12 -20.19 -10.24
N ARG A 72 -24.33 -20.36 -11.55
CA ARG A 72 -25.58 -19.94 -12.20
C ARG A 72 -26.77 -20.70 -11.63
N GLU A 73 -26.67 -22.02 -11.50
CA GLU A 73 -27.76 -22.85 -10.98
C GLU A 73 -28.04 -22.52 -9.50
N ALA A 74 -26.99 -22.34 -8.70
CA ALA A 74 -27.12 -21.89 -7.31
C ALA A 74 -27.80 -20.52 -7.20
N SER A 75 -27.46 -19.57 -8.09
CA SER A 75 -28.12 -18.25 -8.14
C SER A 75 -29.61 -18.36 -8.50
N LYS A 76 -29.98 -19.27 -9.41
CA LYS A 76 -31.38 -19.54 -9.75
C LYS A 76 -32.15 -20.09 -8.54
N ARG A 77 -31.54 -20.98 -7.75
CA ARG A 77 -32.16 -21.57 -6.55
C ARG A 77 -32.27 -20.59 -5.39
N VAL A 78 -31.20 -19.86 -5.11
CA VAL A 78 -31.10 -18.97 -3.94
C VAL A 78 -31.80 -17.63 -4.19
N PHE A 79 -31.62 -17.05 -5.37
CA PHE A 79 -32.11 -15.70 -5.69
C PHE A 79 -33.25 -15.67 -6.70
N GLY A 80 -33.59 -16.79 -7.35
CA GLY A 80 -34.51 -16.77 -8.49
C GLY A 80 -33.92 -16.09 -9.73
N MET A 81 -32.61 -15.82 -9.75
CA MET A 81 -31.94 -15.07 -10.81
C MET A 81 -31.01 -15.96 -11.61
N ARG A 82 -31.33 -16.19 -12.88
CA ARG A 82 -30.46 -16.91 -13.82
C ARG A 82 -29.50 -15.92 -14.50
N HIS A 83 -28.19 -16.19 -14.44
CA HIS A 83 -27.21 -15.34 -15.12
C HIS A 83 -27.45 -15.27 -16.63
N PHE A 84 -27.45 -14.04 -17.17
CA PHE A 84 -27.45 -13.81 -18.61
C PHE A 84 -26.09 -14.13 -19.24
N ASP A 85 -26.08 -14.38 -20.55
CA ASP A 85 -24.86 -14.69 -21.29
C ASP A 85 -23.82 -13.56 -21.20
N VAL A 86 -24.27 -12.30 -21.17
CA VAL A 86 -23.39 -11.13 -20.98
C VAL A 86 -22.71 -11.11 -19.62
N GLN A 87 -23.35 -11.65 -18.59
CA GLN A 87 -22.79 -11.76 -17.25
C GLN A 87 -21.74 -12.88 -17.20
N LEU A 88 -21.98 -14.01 -17.88
CA LEU A 88 -20.95 -15.04 -18.05
C LEU A 88 -19.71 -14.51 -18.79
N LEU A 89 -19.91 -13.70 -19.83
CA LEU A 89 -18.81 -13.01 -20.52
C LEU A 89 -18.07 -12.08 -19.55
N GLY A 90 -18.79 -11.27 -18.77
CA GLY A 90 -18.20 -10.39 -17.76
C GLY A 90 -17.38 -11.15 -16.73
N GLY A 91 -17.89 -12.27 -16.22
CA GLY A 91 -17.18 -13.11 -15.26
C GLY A 91 -15.87 -13.68 -15.82
N MET A 92 -15.86 -14.13 -17.08
CA MET A 92 -14.63 -14.60 -17.75
C MET A 92 -13.63 -13.46 -17.97
N VAL A 93 -14.11 -12.27 -18.35
CA VAL A 93 -13.26 -11.07 -18.52
C VAL A 93 -12.58 -10.69 -17.20
N LEU A 94 -13.32 -10.72 -16.09
CA LEU A 94 -12.77 -10.42 -14.76
C LEU A 94 -11.72 -11.47 -14.36
N ASN A 95 -11.97 -12.75 -14.61
CA ASN A 95 -10.99 -13.82 -14.36
C ASN A 95 -9.69 -13.65 -15.18
N ASP A 96 -9.80 -13.18 -16.42
CA ASP A 96 -8.67 -12.90 -17.31
C ASP A 96 -7.88 -11.61 -16.94
N ARG A 97 -8.09 -11.05 -15.73
CA ARG A 97 -7.46 -9.81 -15.24
C ARG A 97 -7.71 -8.62 -16.16
N CYS A 98 -8.91 -8.56 -16.73
CA CYS A 98 -9.36 -7.50 -17.63
C CYS A 98 -10.52 -6.72 -16.99
N ILE A 99 -10.78 -5.52 -17.52
CA ILE A 99 -11.90 -4.68 -17.07
C ILE A 99 -13.16 -5.09 -17.85
N ALA A 100 -14.20 -5.49 -17.12
CA ALA A 100 -15.53 -5.74 -17.69
C ALA A 100 -16.36 -4.45 -17.64
N GLU A 101 -16.48 -3.78 -18.79
CA GLU A 101 -17.36 -2.62 -18.94
C GLU A 101 -18.80 -3.09 -19.14
N MET A 102 -19.64 -2.90 -18.12
CA MET A 102 -21.05 -3.28 -18.11
C MET A 102 -21.89 -2.06 -17.70
N ARG A 103 -23.04 -1.86 -18.36
CA ARG A 103 -23.95 -0.77 -18.01
C ARG A 103 -24.58 -1.02 -16.64
N THR A 104 -24.90 0.05 -15.94
CA THR A 104 -25.69 -0.04 -14.69
C THR A 104 -27.01 -0.76 -14.98
N GLY A 105 -27.38 -1.71 -14.13
CA GLY A 105 -28.56 -2.56 -14.32
C GLY A 105 -28.29 -3.90 -15.02
N GLU A 106 -27.12 -4.10 -15.63
CA GLU A 106 -26.73 -5.41 -16.22
C GLU A 106 -26.35 -6.48 -15.16
N GLY A 107 -26.43 -6.14 -13.87
CA GLY A 107 -26.13 -7.03 -12.76
C GLY A 107 -24.63 -7.25 -12.52
N LYS A 108 -23.86 -6.15 -12.34
CA LYS A 108 -22.42 -6.21 -11.99
C LYS A 108 -22.17 -7.06 -10.73
N THR A 109 -22.95 -6.83 -9.67
CA THR A 109 -22.83 -7.56 -8.39
C THR A 109 -23.03 -9.06 -8.58
N LEU A 110 -24.07 -9.47 -9.33
CA LEU A 110 -24.33 -10.87 -9.63
C LEU A 110 -23.26 -11.47 -10.57
N THR A 111 -22.70 -10.66 -11.48
CA THR A 111 -21.60 -11.10 -12.36
C THR A 111 -20.33 -11.36 -11.57
N ALA A 112 -20.05 -10.58 -10.53
CA ALA A 112 -18.86 -10.70 -9.69
C ALA A 112 -18.81 -12.02 -8.91
N THR A 113 -19.94 -12.67 -8.65
CA THR A 113 -19.99 -13.95 -7.93
C THR A 113 -19.30 -15.08 -8.69
N LEU A 114 -19.32 -15.04 -10.03
CA LEU A 114 -18.71 -16.05 -10.90
C LEU A 114 -17.17 -16.14 -10.72
N PRO A 115 -16.40 -15.06 -10.97
CA PRO A 115 -14.95 -15.09 -10.75
C PRO A 115 -14.58 -15.16 -9.28
N ALA A 116 -15.39 -14.62 -8.37
CA ALA A 116 -15.14 -14.73 -6.93
C ALA A 116 -15.21 -16.18 -6.46
N TYR A 117 -16.26 -16.92 -6.81
CA TYR A 117 -16.38 -18.35 -6.52
C TYR A 117 -15.22 -19.14 -7.13
N LEU A 118 -14.94 -18.95 -8.42
CA LEU A 118 -13.88 -19.66 -9.11
C LEU A 118 -12.53 -19.45 -8.42
N ASN A 119 -12.11 -18.21 -8.20
CA ASN A 119 -10.81 -17.92 -7.59
C ASN A 119 -10.74 -18.34 -6.11
N ALA A 120 -11.87 -18.35 -5.41
CA ALA A 120 -11.98 -18.84 -4.03
C ALA A 120 -11.73 -20.36 -3.91
N LEU A 121 -11.95 -21.15 -4.97
CA LEU A 121 -11.64 -22.59 -4.96
C LEU A 121 -10.17 -22.91 -4.65
N THR A 122 -9.27 -21.95 -4.85
CA THR A 122 -7.84 -22.11 -4.52
C THR A 122 -7.53 -22.09 -3.02
N GLY A 123 -8.48 -21.69 -2.16
CA GLY A 123 -8.27 -21.54 -0.72
C GLY A 123 -7.33 -20.39 -0.32
N LYS A 124 -6.82 -19.62 -1.29
CA LYS A 124 -6.01 -18.40 -1.07
C LYS A 124 -6.87 -17.14 -0.93
N GLY A 125 -8.15 -17.32 -1.25
CA GLY A 125 -9.28 -16.41 -1.22
C GLY A 125 -9.19 -15.13 -2.04
N VAL A 126 -10.25 -14.34 -1.91
CA VAL A 126 -10.61 -13.27 -2.84
C VAL A 126 -10.99 -12.01 -2.07
N HIS A 127 -10.43 -10.86 -2.45
CA HIS A 127 -10.83 -9.56 -1.91
C HIS A 127 -11.76 -8.86 -2.89
N VAL A 128 -13.03 -8.71 -2.53
CA VAL A 128 -13.97 -7.84 -3.25
C VAL A 128 -13.85 -6.44 -2.64
N VAL A 129 -13.48 -5.48 -3.49
CA VAL A 129 -13.23 -4.09 -3.10
C VAL A 129 -14.37 -3.22 -3.58
N THR A 130 -15.01 -2.52 -2.66
CA THR A 130 -16.06 -1.53 -2.96
C THR A 130 -15.63 -0.14 -2.52
N VAL A 131 -16.42 0.87 -2.87
CA VAL A 131 -16.14 2.29 -2.59
C VAL A 131 -16.37 2.65 -1.12
N ASN A 132 -17.28 1.96 -0.41
CA ASN A 132 -17.59 2.26 0.99
C ASN A 132 -18.09 1.03 1.77
N ASP A 133 -18.01 1.13 3.10
CA ASP A 133 -18.35 0.04 4.03
C ASP A 133 -19.81 -0.41 3.90
N TYR A 134 -20.75 0.51 3.62
CA TYR A 134 -22.16 0.17 3.40
C TYR A 134 -22.33 -0.76 2.19
N LEU A 135 -21.71 -0.43 1.05
CA LEU A 135 -21.75 -1.28 -0.14
C LEU A 135 -21.03 -2.60 0.09
N ALA A 136 -19.88 -2.59 0.79
CA ALA A 136 -19.17 -3.82 1.14
C ALA A 136 -20.06 -4.75 1.98
N GLN A 137 -20.68 -4.24 3.04
CA GLN A 137 -21.55 -5.01 3.92
C GLN A 137 -22.81 -5.49 3.18
N ARG A 138 -23.49 -4.60 2.47
CA ARG A 138 -24.69 -4.93 1.70
C ARG A 138 -24.41 -6.04 0.69
N ASP A 139 -23.34 -5.92 -0.09
CA ASP A 139 -23.03 -6.89 -1.15
C ASP A 139 -22.49 -8.20 -0.57
N ALA A 140 -21.79 -8.16 0.56
CA ALA A 140 -21.41 -9.37 1.29
C ALA A 140 -22.64 -10.12 1.79
N GLU A 141 -23.56 -9.44 2.49
CA GLU A 141 -24.77 -10.07 3.04
C GLU A 141 -25.73 -10.53 1.94
N ASN A 142 -25.84 -9.78 0.83
CA ASN A 142 -26.64 -10.20 -0.31
C ASN A 142 -26.09 -11.47 -0.97
N ASN A 143 -24.77 -11.60 -1.11
CA ASN A 143 -24.14 -12.75 -1.76
C ASN A 143 -23.83 -13.90 -0.79
N ARG A 144 -23.89 -13.67 0.53
CA ARG A 144 -23.64 -14.67 1.57
C ARG A 144 -24.49 -15.93 1.36
N PRO A 145 -25.83 -15.85 1.16
CA PRO A 145 -26.64 -17.05 0.93
C PRO A 145 -26.16 -17.90 -0.25
N LEU A 146 -25.70 -17.27 -1.34
CA LEU A 146 -25.20 -17.98 -2.53
C LEU A 146 -23.88 -18.69 -2.22
N PHE A 147 -22.93 -18.00 -1.60
CA PHE A 147 -21.63 -18.56 -1.29
C PHE A 147 -21.73 -19.65 -0.22
N GLU A 148 -22.50 -19.45 0.84
CA GLU A 148 -22.71 -20.43 1.90
C GLU A 148 -23.51 -21.65 1.41
N PHE A 149 -24.46 -21.46 0.49
CA PHE A 149 -25.13 -22.56 -0.21
C PHE A 149 -24.12 -23.46 -0.93
N LEU A 150 -23.11 -22.85 -1.59
CA LEU A 150 -22.01 -23.57 -2.24
C LEU A 150 -20.88 -24.00 -1.28
N GLY A 151 -21.03 -23.81 0.03
CA GLY A 151 -20.05 -24.21 1.05
C GLY A 151 -18.81 -23.30 1.13
N MET A 152 -18.91 -22.06 0.67
CA MET A 152 -17.87 -21.02 0.79
C MET A 152 -18.15 -20.12 1.98
N THR A 153 -17.09 -19.58 2.57
CA THR A 153 -17.18 -18.62 3.68
C THR A 153 -17.07 -17.18 3.19
N VAL A 154 -17.85 -16.27 3.79
CA VAL A 154 -17.85 -14.84 3.46
C VAL A 154 -17.49 -14.00 4.69
N GLY A 155 -16.39 -13.25 4.59
CA GLY A 155 -15.92 -12.31 5.59
C GLY A 155 -16.17 -10.85 5.18
N ILE A 156 -16.36 -9.98 6.17
CA ILE A 156 -16.57 -8.54 5.95
C ILE A 156 -15.53 -7.79 6.77
N ASN A 157 -14.69 -7.02 6.08
CA ASN A 157 -13.68 -6.18 6.68
C ASN A 157 -14.20 -4.73 6.75
N MET A 158 -14.68 -4.33 7.92
CA MET A 158 -15.18 -2.98 8.20
C MET A 158 -14.16 -2.17 9.00
N SER A 159 -14.30 -0.85 8.94
CA SER A 159 -13.50 0.03 9.79
C SER A 159 -13.79 -0.20 11.27
N GLY A 160 -12.74 -0.16 12.09
CA GLY A 160 -12.84 -0.31 13.55
C GLY A 160 -12.94 -1.75 14.07
N LEU A 161 -12.93 -2.77 13.19
CA LEU A 161 -12.88 -4.16 13.65
C LEU A 161 -11.58 -4.46 14.42
N PRO A 162 -11.66 -5.20 15.55
CA PRO A 162 -10.47 -5.62 16.28
C PRO A 162 -9.65 -6.63 15.45
N ALA A 163 -8.33 -6.69 15.68
CA ALA A 163 -7.42 -7.53 14.90
C ALA A 163 -7.84 -9.02 14.81
N PRO A 164 -8.35 -9.68 15.87
CA PRO A 164 -8.88 -11.04 15.76
C PRO A 164 -10.04 -11.18 14.77
N ALA A 165 -11.02 -10.27 14.82
CA ALA A 165 -12.16 -10.28 13.89
C ALA A 165 -11.72 -10.00 12.45
N LYS A 166 -10.71 -9.15 12.25
CA LYS A 166 -10.10 -8.95 10.93
C LYS A 166 -9.45 -10.23 10.41
N ARG A 167 -8.68 -10.94 11.24
CA ARG A 167 -8.09 -12.24 10.86
C ARG A 167 -9.16 -13.23 10.41
N GLU A 168 -10.27 -13.32 11.14
CA GLU A 168 -11.41 -14.17 10.75
C GLU A 168 -12.00 -13.75 9.40
N ALA A 169 -12.19 -12.45 9.16
CA ALA A 169 -12.69 -11.92 7.89
C ALA A 169 -11.73 -12.22 6.72
N TYR A 170 -10.42 -12.11 6.91
CA TYR A 170 -9.41 -12.44 5.89
C TYR A 170 -9.19 -13.95 5.71
N ALA A 171 -9.52 -14.76 6.72
CA ALA A 171 -9.45 -16.23 6.62
C ALA A 171 -10.57 -16.81 5.75
N ALA A 172 -11.69 -16.08 5.60
CA ALA A 172 -12.80 -16.48 4.73
C ALA A 172 -12.38 -16.66 3.26
N ASP A 173 -13.11 -17.48 2.51
CA ASP A 173 -12.87 -17.73 1.09
C ASP A 173 -13.04 -16.44 0.26
N ILE A 174 -14.06 -15.63 0.59
CA ILE A 174 -14.31 -14.32 0.01
C ILE A 174 -14.37 -13.28 1.12
N THR A 175 -13.59 -12.21 0.99
CA THR A 175 -13.60 -11.07 1.91
C THR A 175 -14.11 -9.84 1.15
N TYR A 176 -15.09 -9.14 1.72
CA TYR A 176 -15.57 -7.85 1.23
C TYR A 176 -15.00 -6.73 2.10
N GLY A 177 -14.65 -5.60 1.48
CA GLY A 177 -14.13 -4.44 2.20
C GLY A 177 -13.85 -3.28 1.27
N THR A 178 -13.36 -2.18 1.84
CA THR A 178 -12.97 -0.99 1.09
C THR A 178 -11.48 -1.01 0.76
N ASN A 179 -11.10 -0.28 -0.29
CA ASN A 179 -9.70 -0.05 -0.66
C ASN A 179 -8.88 0.52 0.50
N ASN A 180 -9.46 1.47 1.26
CA ASN A 180 -8.83 2.09 2.41
C ASN A 180 -8.54 1.07 3.51
N GLU A 181 -9.51 0.24 3.87
CA GLU A 181 -9.34 -0.74 4.95
C GLU A 181 -8.32 -1.82 4.56
N TYR A 182 -8.37 -2.34 3.33
CA TYR A 182 -7.34 -3.25 2.81
C TYR A 182 -5.95 -2.62 2.81
N GLY A 183 -5.84 -1.36 2.39
CA GLY A 183 -4.56 -0.66 2.35
C GLY A 183 -3.98 -0.37 3.74
N PHE A 184 -4.80 0.08 4.68
CA PHE A 184 -4.35 0.33 6.06
C PHE A 184 -4.04 -0.96 6.83
N ASP A 185 -4.79 -2.04 6.59
CA ASP A 185 -4.43 -3.36 7.13
C ASP A 185 -3.08 -3.84 6.60
N TYR A 186 -2.84 -3.69 5.30
CA TYR A 186 -1.54 -4.02 4.70
C TYR A 186 -0.41 -3.18 5.33
N LEU A 187 -0.61 -1.87 5.52
CA LEU A 187 0.40 -1.02 6.17
C LEU A 187 0.63 -1.43 7.63
N ARG A 188 -0.42 -1.74 8.39
CA ARG A 188 -0.32 -2.23 9.77
C ARG A 188 0.41 -3.58 9.86
N ASP A 189 0.15 -4.50 8.95
CA ASP A 189 0.82 -5.80 8.90
C ASP A 189 2.32 -5.71 8.62
N ASN A 190 2.77 -4.63 7.96
CA ASN A 190 4.19 -4.35 7.72
C ASN A 190 4.87 -3.61 8.90
N MET A 191 4.11 -3.17 9.90
CA MET A 191 4.63 -2.62 11.16
C MET A 191 4.54 -3.61 12.32
N ALA A 192 3.85 -4.75 12.13
CA ALA A 192 3.73 -5.80 13.12
C ALA A 192 5.11 -6.39 13.50
N PHE A 193 5.32 -6.66 14.79
CA PHE A 193 6.58 -7.20 15.29
C PHE A 193 6.71 -8.69 15.03
N SER A 194 5.57 -9.40 14.96
CA SER A 194 5.52 -10.84 14.69
C SER A 194 4.55 -11.19 13.55
N PRO A 195 4.78 -12.31 12.83
CA PRO A 195 3.86 -12.77 11.78
C PRO A 195 2.45 -13.06 12.26
N GLU A 196 2.27 -13.46 13.53
CA GLU A 196 0.99 -13.84 14.14
C GLU A 196 0.09 -12.62 14.42
N GLU A 197 0.70 -11.44 14.55
CA GLU A 197 -0.01 -10.18 14.72
C GLU A 197 -0.71 -9.73 13.43
N ARG A 198 -0.24 -10.20 12.26
CA ARG A 198 -0.78 -9.82 10.96
C ARG A 198 -2.24 -10.24 10.81
N VAL A 199 -3.02 -9.42 10.11
CA VAL A 199 -4.43 -9.69 9.84
C VAL A 199 -4.67 -10.23 8.44
N GLN A 200 -3.88 -9.80 7.45
CA GLN A 200 -4.01 -10.26 6.07
C GLN A 200 -3.28 -11.56 5.82
N ARG A 201 -3.84 -12.34 4.89
CA ARG A 201 -3.14 -13.44 4.23
C ARG A 201 -2.38 -12.95 3.00
N LYS A 202 -1.67 -13.88 2.35
CA LYS A 202 -1.02 -13.62 1.06
C LYS A 202 -2.03 -13.13 0.02
N LEU A 203 -1.74 -11.98 -0.59
CA LEU A 203 -2.57 -11.40 -1.65
C LEU A 203 -2.66 -12.33 -2.86
N HIS A 204 -3.89 -12.63 -3.30
CA HIS A 204 -4.16 -13.61 -4.36
C HIS A 204 -4.94 -13.00 -5.53
N TYR A 205 -6.20 -12.63 -5.30
CA TYR A 205 -7.08 -12.06 -6.31
C TYR A 205 -7.93 -10.95 -5.70
N ALA A 206 -8.05 -9.84 -6.42
CA ALA A 206 -8.86 -8.68 -6.02
C ALA A 206 -9.85 -8.31 -7.13
N LEU A 207 -11.13 -8.23 -6.79
CA LEU A 207 -12.19 -7.78 -7.67
C LEU A 207 -12.59 -6.37 -7.25
N VAL A 208 -12.25 -5.39 -8.07
CA VAL A 208 -12.50 -3.98 -7.77
C VAL A 208 -13.78 -3.54 -8.46
N ASP A 209 -14.81 -3.24 -7.68
CA ASP A 209 -16.02 -2.59 -8.19
C ASP A 209 -15.79 -1.07 -8.32
N GLU A 210 -16.46 -0.45 -9.29
CA GLU A 210 -16.28 0.95 -9.66
C GLU A 210 -14.78 1.36 -9.77
N VAL A 211 -14.08 0.62 -10.64
CA VAL A 211 -12.62 0.70 -10.85
C VAL A 211 -12.13 2.11 -11.21
N ASP A 212 -12.95 2.92 -11.86
CA ASP A 212 -12.64 4.32 -12.17
C ASP A 212 -12.54 5.18 -10.91
N SER A 213 -13.52 5.05 -10.01
CA SER A 213 -13.53 5.76 -8.73
C SER A 213 -12.31 5.39 -7.88
N ILE A 214 -11.99 4.09 -7.79
CA ILE A 214 -10.92 3.61 -6.90
C ILE A 214 -9.53 3.82 -7.52
N LEU A 215 -9.30 3.37 -8.75
CA LEU A 215 -7.96 3.36 -9.35
C LEU A 215 -7.58 4.67 -10.05
N ILE A 216 -8.53 5.59 -10.28
CA ILE A 216 -8.25 6.90 -10.88
C ILE A 216 -8.47 8.03 -9.87
N ASP A 217 -9.67 8.14 -9.30
CA ASP A 217 -10.01 9.30 -8.48
C ASP A 217 -9.37 9.24 -7.08
N GLU A 218 -9.44 8.08 -6.42
CA GLU A 218 -8.88 7.88 -5.07
C GLU A 218 -7.37 7.63 -5.08
N ALA A 219 -6.82 7.08 -6.16
CA ALA A 219 -5.39 6.84 -6.32
C ALA A 219 -4.51 8.11 -6.29
N ARG A 220 -5.11 9.30 -6.28
CA ARG A 220 -4.41 10.59 -6.15
C ARG A 220 -3.85 10.84 -4.76
N THR A 221 -4.42 10.21 -3.73
CA THR A 221 -4.03 10.43 -2.34
C THR A 221 -3.41 9.15 -1.77
N PRO A 222 -2.17 9.18 -1.26
CA PRO A 222 -1.56 8.00 -0.64
C PRO A 222 -2.20 7.72 0.73
N LEU A 223 -2.18 6.44 1.13
CA LEU A 223 -2.53 6.03 2.48
C LEU A 223 -1.32 6.25 3.41
N ILE A 224 -1.53 6.99 4.49
CA ILE A 224 -0.46 7.37 5.43
C ILE A 224 -0.87 7.01 6.84
N ILE A 225 -0.01 6.27 7.54
CA ILE A 225 -0.10 6.11 9.00
C ILE A 225 0.89 7.10 9.62
N SER A 226 0.37 8.05 10.40
CA SER A 226 1.18 8.98 11.20
C SER A 226 1.03 8.65 12.67
N GLY A 227 2.15 8.48 13.38
CA GLY A 227 2.21 8.45 14.84
C GLY A 227 2.79 9.75 15.39
N PRO A 228 2.53 10.10 16.66
CA PRO A 228 3.29 11.12 17.34
C PRO A 228 4.78 10.73 17.31
N ALA A 229 5.66 11.69 17.05
CA ALA A 229 7.08 11.46 17.27
C ALA A 229 7.29 11.28 18.78
N GLU A 230 8.01 10.23 19.18
CA GLU A 230 8.48 10.10 20.56
C GLU A 230 9.28 11.36 20.91
N ASP A 231 8.82 12.08 21.92
CA ASP A 231 9.31 13.43 22.23
C ASP A 231 10.69 13.38 22.88
N SER A 232 11.73 13.22 22.05
CA SER A 232 13.13 13.30 22.45
C SER A 232 13.59 14.74 22.75
N SER A 233 12.69 15.73 22.69
CA SER A 233 13.04 17.14 22.90
C SER A 233 13.62 17.41 24.28
N GLU A 234 13.14 16.72 25.32
CA GLU A 234 13.68 16.88 26.68
C GLU A 234 15.12 16.34 26.76
N MET A 235 15.39 15.19 26.15
CA MET A 235 16.72 14.59 26.08
C MET A 235 17.71 15.50 25.35
N TYR A 236 17.31 16.08 24.22
CA TYR A 236 18.15 17.06 23.52
C TYR A 236 18.46 18.30 24.36
N ARG A 237 17.50 18.79 25.15
CA ARG A 237 17.73 19.94 26.04
C ARG A 237 18.74 19.60 27.14
N LYS A 238 18.60 18.44 27.75
CA LYS A 238 19.52 17.95 28.80
C LYS A 238 20.94 17.77 28.25
N VAL A 239 21.09 17.04 27.14
CA VAL A 239 22.39 16.83 26.48
C VAL A 239 23.02 18.16 26.03
N ASN A 240 22.23 19.12 25.54
CA ASN A 240 22.78 20.43 25.13
C ASN A 240 23.35 21.26 26.29
N LYS A 241 23.01 20.97 27.56
CA LYS A 241 23.69 21.57 28.72
C LYS A 241 25.08 20.99 28.98
N ILE A 242 25.31 19.75 28.56
CA ILE A 242 26.57 19.01 28.74
C ILE A 242 27.61 19.50 27.73
N ILE A 243 27.20 19.73 26.47
CA ILE A 243 28.08 20.11 25.35
C ILE A 243 29.06 21.27 25.65
N PRO A 244 28.66 22.37 26.32
CA PRO A 244 29.57 23.48 26.65
C PRO A 244 30.75 23.12 27.57
N HIS A 245 30.68 22.01 28.31
CA HIS A 245 31.76 21.53 29.19
C HIS A 245 32.83 20.74 28.42
N LEU A 246 32.59 20.43 27.13
CA LEU A 246 33.52 19.69 26.29
C LEU A 246 34.54 20.64 25.64
N ILE A 247 35.81 20.25 25.68
CA ILE A 247 36.91 21.04 25.14
C ILE A 247 37.27 20.48 23.76
N ARG A 248 37.41 21.36 22.77
CA ARG A 248 37.82 20.96 21.41
C ARG A 248 39.33 20.73 21.36
N GLN A 249 39.76 19.62 20.75
CA GLN A 249 41.15 19.42 20.32
C GLN A 249 41.31 19.53 18.80
N GLU A 250 42.54 19.80 18.36
CA GLU A 250 42.86 20.05 16.95
C GLU A 250 42.82 18.81 16.07
N LYS A 251 43.27 17.66 16.60
CA LYS A 251 43.36 16.39 15.87
C LYS A 251 42.77 15.26 16.70
N GLU A 252 42.33 14.21 16.02
CA GLU A 252 41.90 12.97 16.67
C GLU A 252 43.08 12.29 17.36
N ASP A 253 42.81 11.57 18.44
CA ASP A 253 43.83 10.79 19.14
C ASP A 253 44.35 9.68 18.21
N SER A 254 45.67 9.52 18.18
CA SER A 254 46.36 8.50 17.38
C SER A 254 47.64 8.08 18.10
N ASP A 255 48.29 7.01 17.64
CA ASP A 255 49.57 6.53 18.18
C ASP A 255 50.68 7.60 18.23
N THR A 256 50.53 8.67 17.46
CA THR A 256 51.52 9.76 17.32
C THR A 256 51.08 11.08 17.94
N PHE A 257 49.82 11.21 18.37
CA PHE A 257 49.27 12.44 18.91
C PHE A 257 48.17 12.14 19.91
N THR A 258 48.37 12.57 21.15
CA THR A 258 47.37 12.53 22.22
C THR A 258 47.16 13.95 22.72
N GLY A 259 45.96 14.49 22.50
CA GLY A 259 45.59 15.83 22.97
C GLY A 259 45.17 15.85 24.44
N GLU A 260 44.62 16.97 24.91
CA GLU A 260 43.90 17.10 26.20
C GLU A 260 42.41 17.43 26.02
N GLY A 261 41.91 17.47 24.78
CA GLY A 261 40.52 17.80 24.52
C GLY A 261 39.59 16.59 24.68
N HIS A 262 38.31 16.90 24.62
CA HIS A 262 37.22 15.93 24.75
C HIS A 262 36.67 15.50 23.38
N PHE A 263 36.82 16.33 22.34
CA PHE A 263 36.39 15.99 20.97
C PHE A 263 37.24 16.67 19.88
N SER A 264 37.33 16.03 18.72
CA SER A 264 37.92 16.58 17.50
C SER A 264 36.87 16.75 16.40
N VAL A 265 37.12 17.67 15.46
CA VAL A 265 36.21 17.93 14.34
C VAL A 265 36.93 17.67 13.03
N ASP A 266 36.46 16.69 12.27
CA ASP A 266 36.87 16.52 10.88
C ASP A 266 35.99 17.43 9.99
N GLU A 267 36.54 18.57 9.60
CA GLU A 267 35.85 19.54 8.74
C GLU A 267 35.65 19.02 7.30
N LYS A 268 36.48 18.08 6.83
CA LYS A 268 36.33 17.46 5.51
C LYS A 268 35.16 16.48 5.51
N ALA A 269 35.08 15.61 6.53
CA ALA A 269 33.97 14.67 6.70
C ALA A 269 32.72 15.31 7.32
N ARG A 270 32.86 16.51 7.91
CA ARG A 270 31.84 17.21 8.71
C ARG A 270 31.33 16.33 9.86
N GLN A 271 32.26 15.64 10.52
CA GLN A 271 31.98 14.74 11.63
C GLN A 271 32.70 15.22 12.89
N VAL A 272 32.11 14.91 14.03
CA VAL A 272 32.69 15.16 15.35
C VAL A 272 33.05 13.80 15.94
N ASN A 273 34.31 13.62 16.29
CA ASN A 273 34.81 12.39 16.91
C ASN A 273 35.05 12.68 18.39
N LEU A 274 34.44 11.89 19.27
CA LEU A 274 34.66 11.97 20.71
C LEU A 274 35.92 11.19 21.07
N THR A 275 36.73 11.76 21.96
CA THR A 275 37.88 11.05 22.55
C THR A 275 37.39 10.15 23.69
N GLU A 276 38.20 9.18 24.12
CA GLU A 276 37.89 8.34 25.30
C GLU A 276 37.66 9.19 26.55
N ARG A 277 38.44 10.26 26.73
CA ARG A 277 38.28 11.19 27.86
C ARG A 277 36.99 11.99 27.77
N GLY A 278 36.61 12.39 26.56
CA GLY A 278 35.33 13.03 26.31
C GLY A 278 34.15 12.10 26.64
N LEU A 279 34.26 10.81 26.34
CA LEU A 279 33.23 9.83 26.68
C LEU A 279 33.09 9.65 28.20
N VAL A 280 34.19 9.49 28.93
CA VAL A 280 34.19 9.40 30.40
C VAL A 280 33.56 10.64 31.03
N LEU A 281 33.96 11.84 30.58
CA LEU A 281 33.39 13.08 31.09
C LEU A 281 31.89 13.20 30.78
N ILE A 282 31.44 12.73 29.61
CA ILE A 282 30.02 12.74 29.28
C ILE A 282 29.26 11.74 30.17
N GLU A 283 29.79 10.55 30.44
CA GLU A 283 29.20 9.58 31.37
C GLU A 283 29.02 10.22 32.76
N GLU A 284 30.07 10.85 33.30
CA GLU A 284 30.00 11.54 34.59
C GLU A 284 28.93 12.65 34.60
N LEU A 285 28.88 13.48 33.56
CA LEU A 285 27.91 14.57 33.47
C LEU A 285 26.47 14.07 33.26
N LEU A 286 26.28 12.94 32.59
CA LEU A 286 24.98 12.29 32.43
C LEU A 286 24.47 11.70 33.74
N VAL A 287 25.36 11.10 34.54
CA VAL A 287 25.06 10.62 35.89
C VAL A 287 24.69 11.80 36.80
N GLN A 288 25.44 12.90 36.74
CA GLN A 288 25.16 14.11 37.53
C GLN A 288 23.80 14.75 37.21
N GLU A 289 23.37 14.77 35.95
CA GLU A 289 22.05 15.26 35.55
C GLU A 289 20.92 14.21 35.78
N GLY A 290 21.25 13.04 36.35
CA GLY A 290 20.29 11.97 36.65
C GLY A 290 19.69 11.29 35.42
N ILE A 291 20.45 11.25 34.32
CA ILE A 291 20.03 10.66 33.04
C ILE A 291 20.51 9.21 32.92
N MET A 292 21.59 8.86 33.62
CA MET A 292 22.21 7.54 33.65
C MET A 292 22.45 7.13 35.10
N ASP A 293 22.33 5.84 35.42
CA ASP A 293 22.61 5.31 36.75
C ASP A 293 24.12 5.17 37.01
N GLU A 294 24.52 5.27 38.29
CA GLU A 294 25.93 5.15 38.69
C GLU A 294 26.49 3.77 38.33
N GLY A 295 27.53 3.75 37.48
CA GLY A 295 28.21 2.52 37.05
C GLY A 295 27.72 1.93 35.72
N GLU A 296 26.74 2.55 35.05
CA GLU A 296 26.39 2.22 33.68
C GLU A 296 27.36 2.86 32.67
N SER A 297 27.56 2.19 31.53
CA SER A 297 28.31 2.75 30.40
C SER A 297 27.37 3.16 29.27
N LEU A 298 27.76 4.20 28.53
CA LEU A 298 27.13 4.63 27.29
C LEU A 298 27.10 3.53 26.21
N TYR A 299 27.98 2.53 26.29
CA TYR A 299 28.05 1.42 25.35
C TYR A 299 27.12 0.25 25.68
N SER A 300 26.39 0.32 26.79
CA SER A 300 25.39 -0.70 27.14
C SER A 300 24.26 -0.76 26.09
N PRO A 301 23.74 -1.96 25.74
CA PRO A 301 22.58 -2.08 24.85
C PRO A 301 21.34 -1.30 25.29
N THR A 302 21.19 -1.04 26.59
CA THR A 302 20.12 -0.20 27.16
C THR A 302 20.25 1.28 26.80
N ASN A 303 21.48 1.76 26.55
CA ASN A 303 21.81 3.17 26.37
C ASN A 303 22.10 3.56 24.90
N ILE A 304 21.77 2.69 23.93
CA ILE A 304 21.98 2.95 22.49
C ILE A 304 21.28 4.24 22.04
N MET A 305 20.06 4.48 22.51
CA MET A 305 19.31 5.71 22.18
C MET A 305 19.99 6.95 22.76
N LEU A 306 20.55 6.86 23.97
CA LEU A 306 21.27 7.95 24.62
C LEU A 306 22.58 8.26 23.88
N MET A 307 23.32 7.23 23.47
CA MET A 307 24.52 7.38 22.64
C MET A 307 24.22 8.16 21.35
N HIS A 308 23.09 7.87 20.69
CA HIS A 308 22.64 8.61 19.51
C HIS A 308 22.31 10.09 19.77
N HIS A 309 21.87 10.45 20.99
CA HIS A 309 21.67 11.84 21.38
C HIS A 309 22.98 12.57 21.70
N VAL A 310 23.96 11.85 22.25
CA VAL A 310 25.26 12.37 22.68
C VAL A 310 26.22 12.54 21.50
N THR A 311 26.28 11.58 20.57
CA THR A 311 27.14 11.69 19.39
C THR A 311 26.48 12.61 18.36
N PRO A 312 26.97 13.85 18.18
CA PRO A 312 26.39 14.75 17.21
C PRO A 312 26.87 14.33 15.82
N ARG A 313 26.05 13.59 15.07
CA ARG A 313 26.13 13.67 13.61
C ARG A 313 25.81 15.11 13.24
N CYS A 314 26.82 15.87 12.86
CA CYS A 314 26.72 17.31 12.70
C CYS A 314 25.57 17.70 11.77
N ALA A 315 24.46 18.16 12.34
CA ALA A 315 23.52 19.02 11.64
C ALA A 315 24.19 20.40 11.44
N PRO A 316 23.91 21.14 10.36
CA PRO A 316 24.80 22.14 9.78
C PRO A 316 25.01 23.43 10.61
N MET A 317 24.50 23.51 11.83
CA MET A 317 24.40 24.78 12.57
C MET A 317 25.68 25.21 13.31
N ARG A 318 26.68 24.34 13.50
CA ARG A 318 27.89 24.69 14.28
C ARG A 318 29.22 24.63 13.52
N CYS A 319 29.24 24.26 12.23
CA CYS A 319 30.47 24.20 11.43
C CYS A 319 30.66 25.40 10.48
N SER A 320 30.21 26.60 10.85
CA SER A 320 30.53 27.83 10.11
C SER A 320 31.34 28.79 10.99
N PRO A 321 32.43 29.39 10.48
CA PRO A 321 33.21 30.40 11.20
C PRO A 321 32.40 31.66 11.55
N ALA A 322 31.22 31.86 10.96
CA ALA A 322 30.42 33.07 11.07
C ALA A 322 29.58 33.20 12.36
N THR A 323 29.60 32.22 13.27
CA THR A 323 28.74 32.21 14.47
C THR A 323 29.42 32.74 15.73
N LEU A 324 30.68 33.20 15.63
CA LEU A 324 31.42 33.82 16.74
C LEU A 324 31.06 35.30 17.01
N THR A 325 30.14 35.90 16.26
CA THR A 325 29.78 37.33 16.40
C THR A 325 28.29 37.65 16.56
N THR A 326 27.43 36.66 16.83
CA THR A 326 25.98 36.88 16.84
C THR A 326 25.29 36.35 18.08
N LEU A 327 25.74 36.77 19.27
CA LEU A 327 25.03 36.54 20.53
C LEU A 327 24.62 37.84 21.26
N SER A 328 24.68 39.00 20.59
CA SER A 328 24.16 40.28 21.16
C SER A 328 23.04 40.95 20.36
N LYS A 329 22.50 40.34 19.29
CA LYS A 329 21.51 41.01 18.40
C LYS A 329 20.14 40.34 18.23
N MET A 330 19.87 39.19 18.85
CA MET A 330 18.56 38.54 18.72
C MET A 330 17.50 38.95 19.76
N ALA A 331 17.81 39.84 20.70
CA ALA A 331 16.84 40.30 21.72
C ALA A 331 16.12 41.63 21.39
N LYS A 332 16.26 42.20 20.18
CA LYS A 332 15.69 43.54 19.86
C LYS A 332 14.90 43.68 18.56
N LEU A 333 14.43 42.58 17.96
CA LEU A 333 13.57 42.63 16.78
C LEU A 333 12.19 42.03 17.07
N SER A 334 11.48 42.66 18.03
CA SER A 334 10.02 42.58 18.15
C SER A 334 9.43 43.98 18.05
N SER A 335 9.44 44.57 16.86
CA SER A 335 8.52 45.62 16.41
C SER A 335 9.04 46.23 15.11
N SER A 336 8.12 46.52 14.19
CA SER A 336 8.27 47.24 12.92
C SER A 336 8.62 46.44 11.64
N MET A 337 7.54 46.19 10.90
CA MET A 337 7.36 46.39 9.45
C MET A 337 8.14 45.54 8.42
N SER A 338 7.46 44.48 7.96
CA SER A 338 6.89 44.38 6.59
C SER A 338 7.68 44.96 5.41
N THR A 339 8.66 44.23 4.86
CA THR A 339 8.81 43.93 3.41
C THR A 339 10.03 43.05 3.17
N LEU A 340 9.86 41.72 3.21
CA LEU A 340 10.57 40.71 2.41
C LEU A 340 10.12 39.31 2.87
N ALA A 341 8.89 38.94 2.53
CA ALA A 341 8.37 37.61 2.81
C ALA A 341 8.68 36.66 1.64
N VAL A 342 9.88 36.06 1.64
CA VAL A 342 10.15 34.85 0.84
C VAL A 342 10.47 33.69 1.79
N ARG A 343 9.37 33.04 2.20
CA ARG A 343 9.20 31.60 2.45
C ARG A 343 10.44 30.80 2.91
N CYS A 344 10.53 30.54 4.21
CA CYS A 344 10.87 29.20 4.71
C CYS A 344 9.55 28.53 5.12
N ARG A 345 8.96 27.71 4.25
CA ARG A 345 7.89 26.77 4.66
C ARG A 345 8.57 25.45 5.00
N ALA A 346 8.45 25.06 6.27
CA ALA A 346 8.59 23.70 6.80
C ALA A 346 9.60 22.80 6.06
N ALA A 347 10.88 23.00 6.33
CA ALA A 347 11.91 22.00 6.08
C ALA A 347 12.30 21.39 7.43
N ALA A 348 11.58 20.35 7.85
CA ALA A 348 12.08 19.40 8.83
C ALA A 348 12.87 18.34 8.04
N GLY A 349 14.19 18.33 8.17
CA GLY A 349 15.06 17.40 7.44
C GLY A 349 14.92 15.98 7.98
N PRO A 350 14.77 14.95 7.13
CA PRO A 350 14.95 13.57 7.57
C PRO A 350 16.44 13.19 7.54
N MET A 351 16.77 12.16 8.30
CA MET A 351 18.10 11.58 8.57
C MET A 351 18.87 11.07 7.32
N VAL A 352 18.52 11.46 6.10
CA VAL A 352 19.14 11.06 4.82
C VAL A 352 19.10 12.24 3.84
N CYS A 353 20.25 12.82 3.51
CA CYS A 353 20.37 13.85 2.45
C CYS A 353 20.91 13.25 1.15
N THR A 354 20.06 13.06 0.15
CA THR A 354 20.47 12.97 -1.27
C THR A 354 20.58 14.36 -1.88
N ARG A 355 21.73 14.65 -2.51
CA ARG A 355 22.09 15.93 -3.14
C ARG A 355 21.12 16.33 -4.28
N PRO A 356 20.78 17.62 -4.45
CA PRO A 356 20.24 18.11 -5.72
C PRO A 356 21.39 18.34 -6.72
N LEU A 357 21.24 17.77 -7.93
CA LEU A 357 22.10 18.07 -9.08
C LEU A 357 21.92 19.53 -9.50
N ARG A 358 23.04 20.25 -9.71
CA ARG A 358 23.06 21.63 -10.22
C ARG A 358 22.36 21.73 -11.59
N PRO A 359 21.65 22.83 -11.89
CA PRO A 359 21.01 23.00 -13.19
C PRO A 359 22.06 23.22 -14.29
N LYS A 360 22.08 22.33 -15.29
CA LYS A 360 22.73 22.60 -16.58
C LYS A 360 21.79 23.47 -17.44
N ARG A 361 22.43 24.40 -18.15
CA ARG A 361 21.90 25.44 -19.03
C ARG A 361 20.66 25.03 -19.84
N ALA A 362 19.70 25.96 -19.86
CA ALA A 362 18.51 25.93 -20.69
C ALA A 362 18.85 25.88 -22.19
N TRP A 363 18.28 24.91 -22.91
CA TRP A 363 18.07 24.98 -24.35
C TRP A 363 16.60 25.29 -24.60
N ARG A 364 16.34 26.43 -25.24
CA ARG A 364 15.02 26.82 -25.75
C ARG A 364 14.69 25.97 -26.97
N SER A 365 13.56 25.27 -26.96
CA SER A 365 12.84 24.92 -28.19
C SER A 365 11.39 25.39 -28.09
N LYS A 366 11.04 26.32 -28.99
CA LYS A 366 9.69 26.83 -29.21
C LYS A 366 8.78 25.68 -29.66
N THR A 367 7.66 25.48 -28.99
CA THR A 367 6.47 24.87 -29.62
C THR A 367 5.22 25.56 -29.12
N ARG A 368 4.50 26.13 -30.09
CA ARG A 368 3.25 26.87 -29.98
C ARG A 368 2.16 26.04 -29.29
N THR A 369 1.53 26.64 -28.29
CA THR A 369 0.20 26.26 -27.81
C THR A 369 -0.83 26.55 -28.91
N ARG A 370 -1.55 25.51 -29.36
CA ARG A 370 -2.83 25.66 -30.06
C ARG A 370 -3.91 24.99 -29.20
N LEU A 371 -4.77 25.81 -28.62
CA LEU A 371 -6.06 25.42 -28.04
C LEU A 371 -7.01 25.03 -29.17
N TRP A 372 -7.58 23.82 -29.12
CA TRP A 372 -8.77 23.42 -29.88
C TRP A 372 -9.75 22.67 -28.95
N PRO A 373 -11.08 22.77 -29.20
CA PRO A 373 -12.13 22.52 -28.22
C PRO A 373 -12.51 21.03 -28.10
N LEU A 374 -12.99 20.64 -26.91
CA LEU A 374 -13.48 19.29 -26.59
C LEU A 374 -14.98 19.16 -26.92
N SER A 375 -15.32 18.13 -27.69
CA SER A 375 -16.64 17.49 -27.73
C SER A 375 -16.44 15.97 -28.02
N PRO A 376 -17.46 15.11 -27.79
CA PRO A 376 -17.33 13.95 -26.91
C PRO A 376 -17.16 12.59 -27.62
N SER A 377 -17.01 11.55 -26.79
CA SER A 377 -17.08 10.10 -27.08
C SER A 377 -15.79 9.44 -27.60
N ARG A 378 -15.24 8.54 -26.79
CA ARG A 378 -14.52 7.32 -27.20
C ARG A 378 -14.30 6.40 -26.00
N THR A 379 -14.88 5.22 -26.10
CA THR A 379 -14.60 4.02 -25.31
C THR A 379 -13.16 3.55 -25.57
N THR A 380 -12.36 3.46 -24.52
CA THR A 380 -11.02 2.85 -24.56
C THR A 380 -10.82 2.05 -23.28
N SER A 381 -10.94 0.72 -23.36
CA SER A 381 -10.43 -0.18 -22.33
C SER A 381 -8.92 -0.36 -22.54
N VAL A 382 -8.14 -0.05 -21.51
CA VAL A 382 -6.68 -0.19 -21.50
C VAL A 382 -6.35 -1.47 -20.73
N CYS A 383 -5.77 -2.44 -21.42
CA CYS A 383 -5.24 -3.67 -20.83
C CYS A 383 -3.75 -3.45 -20.56
N THR A 384 -3.37 -3.23 -19.29
CA THR A 384 -1.96 -3.06 -18.89
C THR A 384 -1.30 -4.42 -18.70
N ARG A 385 -0.17 -4.62 -19.39
CA ARG A 385 0.68 -5.80 -19.25
C ARG A 385 1.39 -5.79 -17.89
N SER A 386 1.46 -6.97 -17.29
CA SER A 386 2.27 -7.31 -16.13
C SER A 386 3.72 -6.83 -16.28
N TRP A 387 4.19 -6.05 -15.32
CA TRP A 387 5.62 -5.97 -15.02
C TRP A 387 5.96 -7.14 -14.09
N ARG A 388 6.78 -8.07 -14.59
CA ARG A 388 7.59 -8.93 -13.72
C ARG A 388 8.82 -8.12 -13.33
N GLY A 389 9.03 -7.97 -12.04
CA GLY A 389 10.22 -7.42 -11.40
C GLY A 389 10.29 -8.02 -10.02
#